data_AF-A0AAJ2TGA6-F1
#
_entry.id   AF-A0AAJ2TGA6-F1
#
_cell.length_a   1.000
_cell.length_b   1.000
_cell.length_c   1.000
_cell.angle_alpha   90.00
_cell.angle_beta   90.00
_cell.angle_gamma   90.00
#
_symmetry.space_group_name_H-M   'P 1'
#
loop_
_entity.id
_entity.type
_entity.pdbx_description
1 polymer ?
#
loop_
_entity_poly.entity_id
_entity_poly.type
_entity_poly.pdbx_seq_one_letter_code
_entity_poly.pdbx_strand_id
1 'polypeptide(L)'
;MIHNNTFSEEWIQKISNDYKRGSKKADPALIEKVTKALYLLENLSQTELVFIFKGGTALLLLLDEMHRFSIDIDIIIEKNKKDVDLDAILSRVVEASHVFNRFEENKRNGSNDVPKAHYKIFYKSALDESESYVLLDVLFEKSHYAEIIEKDINCKFIDYEEPCRLVKIPNIDCILGDKLTAYAPNTTGIPYGKNKELEIIKQLFDVANLFDRMENIKVVGDTFKMMVQQELMYRGMDDYTYIDVLDDIFLTSKIIGERGRIEKETFELLQTGIKRIKNYIFSINYIADRAVNSASKAAYLSLLIKYGISDIQRFDKTIDLRMLVIKNPEYKKFKTIMKFDPEAYFYWYKSIEILDQEEFSKRPISRSNEN
;
A
#
# COMPACT_ATOMS: atom_id res chain seq x y z
N MET A 1 -12.26 16.92 -17.40
CA MET A 1 -12.42 17.88 -16.29
C MET A 1 -13.40 17.34 -15.27
N ILE A 2 -13.14 17.46 -13.96
CA ILE A 2 -14.09 17.03 -12.92
C ILE A 2 -15.27 18.00 -12.87
N HIS A 3 -16.50 17.48 -12.99
CA HIS A 3 -17.72 18.27 -12.91
C HIS A 3 -18.03 18.73 -11.49
N ASN A 4 -18.50 19.96 -11.33
CA ASN A 4 -18.88 20.57 -10.04
C ASN A 4 -19.90 19.73 -9.24
N ASN A 5 -20.73 18.93 -9.92
CA ASN A 5 -21.67 17.98 -9.32
C ASN A 5 -20.98 17.05 -8.30
N THR A 6 -19.75 16.62 -8.59
CA THR A 6 -18.85 15.83 -7.73
C THR A 6 -18.72 16.37 -6.31
N PHE A 7 -18.87 17.69 -6.13
CA PHE A 7 -18.65 18.39 -4.87
C PHE A 7 -19.94 18.70 -4.10
N SER A 8 -21.11 18.26 -4.62
CA SER A 8 -22.40 18.40 -3.94
C SER A 8 -22.60 17.35 -2.85
N GLU A 9 -23.40 17.67 -1.82
CA GLU A 9 -23.86 16.65 -0.86
C GLU A 9 -24.57 15.49 -1.57
N GLU A 10 -25.42 15.79 -2.56
CA GLU A 10 -26.21 14.79 -3.29
C GLU A 10 -25.31 13.73 -3.95
N TRP A 11 -24.22 14.14 -4.59
CA TRP A 11 -23.23 13.22 -5.15
C TRP A 11 -22.50 12.41 -4.07
N ILE A 12 -22.03 13.07 -3.00
CA ILE A 12 -21.30 12.41 -1.91
C ILE A 12 -22.18 11.34 -1.23
N GLN A 13 -23.46 11.66 -0.98
CA GLN A 13 -24.46 10.75 -0.41
C GLN A 13 -24.79 9.61 -1.39
N LYS A 14 -24.92 9.89 -2.69
CA LYS A 14 -25.10 8.86 -3.74
C LYS A 14 -23.95 7.86 -3.72
N ILE A 15 -22.70 8.30 -3.84
CA ILE A 15 -21.55 7.38 -3.84
C ILE A 15 -21.40 6.65 -2.48
N SER A 16 -21.73 7.30 -1.35
CA SER A 16 -21.82 6.63 -0.03
C SER A 16 -22.82 5.47 -0.03
N ASN A 17 -23.98 5.64 -0.70
CA ASN A 17 -25.01 4.62 -0.83
C ASN A 17 -24.59 3.47 -1.75
N ASP A 18 -23.92 3.76 -2.86
CA ASP A 18 -23.47 2.77 -3.84
C ASP A 18 -22.46 1.79 -3.22
N TYR A 19 -21.67 2.25 -2.25
CA TYR A 19 -20.69 1.44 -1.50
C TYR A 19 -21.23 0.88 -0.16
N LYS A 20 -22.49 0.47 -0.12
CA LYS A 20 -23.14 -0.14 1.05
C LYS A 20 -22.89 -1.64 1.18
N ARG A 21 -22.64 -2.13 2.41
CA ARG A 21 -22.63 -3.58 2.72
C ARG A 21 -23.50 -3.88 3.93
N GLY A 22 -24.46 -4.79 3.74
CA GLY A 22 -25.50 -5.04 4.73
C GLY A 22 -26.23 -3.75 5.08
N SER A 23 -26.18 -3.33 6.35
CA SER A 23 -26.74 -2.06 6.81
C SER A 23 -25.77 -0.86 6.76
N LYS A 24 -24.44 -1.06 6.66
CA LYS A 24 -23.45 0.03 6.76
C LYS A 24 -23.10 0.59 5.37
N LYS A 25 -23.20 1.91 5.22
CA LYS A 25 -22.75 2.69 4.04
C LYS A 25 -21.25 3.03 4.14
N ALA A 26 -20.64 3.46 3.05
CA ALA A 26 -19.32 4.10 3.11
C ALA A 26 -19.44 5.48 3.81
N ASP A 27 -18.40 5.93 4.51
CA ASP A 27 -18.42 7.18 5.27
C ASP A 27 -18.46 8.40 4.32
N PRO A 28 -19.54 9.24 4.32
CA PRO A 28 -19.65 10.39 3.43
C PRO A 28 -18.48 11.37 3.56
N ALA A 29 -17.94 11.58 4.77
CA ALA A 29 -16.82 12.51 4.98
C ALA A 29 -15.51 11.98 4.36
N LEU A 30 -15.34 10.66 4.27
CA LEU A 30 -14.20 10.06 3.57
C LEU A 30 -14.40 10.06 2.04
N ILE A 31 -15.65 9.87 1.56
CA ILE A 31 -16.00 10.02 0.14
C ILE A 31 -15.68 11.44 -0.32
N GLU A 32 -16.13 12.46 0.43
CA GLU A 32 -15.84 13.86 0.13
C GLU A 32 -14.34 14.10 0.02
N LYS A 33 -13.55 13.70 1.03
CA LYS A 33 -12.09 13.89 0.99
C LYS A 33 -11.42 13.24 -0.22
N VAL A 34 -11.91 12.10 -0.69
CA VAL A 34 -11.42 11.49 -1.93
C VAL A 34 -11.75 12.34 -3.15
N THR A 35 -12.95 12.92 -3.27
CA THR A 35 -13.28 13.78 -4.41
C THR A 35 -12.47 15.07 -4.41
N LYS A 36 -12.24 15.67 -3.23
CA LYS A 36 -11.36 16.84 -3.08
C LYS A 36 -9.90 16.48 -3.39
N ALA A 37 -9.41 15.31 -2.99
CA ALA A 37 -8.04 14.87 -3.28
C ALA A 37 -7.82 14.69 -4.79
N LEU A 38 -8.75 14.04 -5.50
CA LEU A 38 -8.70 13.89 -6.95
C LEU A 38 -8.81 15.23 -7.68
N TYR A 39 -9.59 16.19 -7.16
CA TYR A 39 -9.63 17.54 -7.69
C TYR A 39 -8.32 18.31 -7.47
N LEU A 40 -7.65 18.16 -6.32
CA LEU A 40 -6.32 18.72 -6.11
C LEU A 40 -5.32 18.15 -7.13
N LEU A 41 -5.37 16.84 -7.39
CA LEU A 41 -4.54 16.18 -8.40
C LEU A 41 -4.80 16.74 -9.82
N GLU A 42 -6.07 16.93 -10.18
CA GLU A 42 -6.44 17.53 -11.47
C GLU A 42 -5.92 18.96 -11.60
N ASN A 43 -6.05 19.79 -10.56
CA ASN A 43 -5.53 21.17 -10.58
C ASN A 43 -4.00 21.22 -10.65
N LEU A 44 -3.29 20.36 -9.89
CA LEU A 44 -1.83 20.25 -9.97
C LEU A 44 -1.38 19.87 -11.40
N SER A 45 -2.08 18.96 -12.07
CA SER A 45 -1.79 18.55 -13.46
C SER A 45 -2.01 19.65 -14.51
N GLN A 46 -2.67 20.76 -14.15
CA GLN A 46 -2.87 21.92 -15.02
C GLN A 46 -1.77 22.98 -14.87
N THR A 47 -0.91 22.85 -13.87
CA THR A 47 0.24 23.74 -13.66
C THR A 47 1.46 23.26 -14.46
N GLU A 48 2.54 24.03 -14.48
CA GLU A 48 3.83 23.63 -15.03
C GLU A 48 4.61 22.62 -14.16
N LEU A 49 4.01 22.14 -13.06
CA LEU A 49 4.62 21.17 -12.16
C LEU A 49 4.71 19.79 -12.83
N VAL A 50 5.95 19.32 -13.03
CA VAL A 50 6.22 17.93 -13.44
C VAL A 50 6.39 17.08 -12.18
N PHE A 51 5.49 16.13 -11.98
CA PHE A 51 5.46 15.24 -10.82
C PHE A 51 5.03 13.82 -11.20
N ILE A 52 5.27 12.88 -10.29
CA ILE A 52 4.76 11.49 -10.34
C ILE A 52 3.83 11.29 -9.14
N PHE A 53 2.58 10.90 -9.40
CA PHE A 53 1.59 10.59 -8.37
C PHE A 53 1.78 9.16 -7.86
N LYS A 54 1.80 8.97 -6.53
CA LYS A 54 2.03 7.68 -5.88
C LYS A 54 1.10 7.44 -4.69
N GLY A 55 1.47 6.47 -3.85
CA GLY A 55 0.89 6.31 -2.52
C GLY A 55 -0.41 5.51 -2.48
N GLY A 56 -1.23 5.75 -1.47
CA GLY A 56 -2.48 5.00 -1.27
C GLY A 56 -3.60 5.40 -2.23
N THR A 57 -3.63 6.67 -2.63
CA THR A 57 -4.71 7.26 -3.43
C THR A 57 -4.54 6.95 -4.92
N ALA A 58 -3.30 6.73 -5.36
CA ALA A 58 -2.95 6.18 -6.68
C ALA A 58 -3.69 4.86 -7.00
N LEU A 59 -3.96 4.02 -6.00
CA LEU A 59 -4.67 2.74 -6.19
C LEU A 59 -6.09 2.91 -6.73
N LEU A 60 -6.73 4.07 -6.53
CA LEU A 60 -8.06 4.38 -7.08
C LEU A 60 -8.09 4.38 -8.60
N LEU A 61 -6.99 4.81 -9.23
CA LEU A 61 -6.85 4.94 -10.68
C LEU A 61 -6.24 3.68 -11.32
N LEU A 62 -5.52 2.86 -10.55
CA LEU A 62 -4.88 1.63 -11.02
C LEU A 62 -5.78 0.40 -10.96
N LEU A 63 -6.65 0.30 -9.95
CA LEU A 63 -7.42 -0.92 -9.68
C LEU A 63 -8.89 -0.84 -10.15
N ASP A 64 -9.37 0.37 -10.48
CA ASP A 64 -10.78 0.73 -10.81
C ASP A 64 -11.84 0.26 -9.78
N GLU A 65 -11.36 -0.25 -8.65
CA GLU A 65 -12.02 -0.66 -7.44
C GLU A 65 -11.26 0.00 -6.29
N MET A 66 -11.93 0.82 -5.48
CA MET A 66 -11.34 1.21 -4.21
C MET A 66 -11.35 -0.06 -3.30
N HIS A 67 -10.32 -0.27 -2.50
CA HIS A 67 -10.29 -1.37 -1.53
C HIS A 67 -10.40 -0.81 -0.10
N ARG A 68 -9.76 0.34 0.15
CA ARG A 68 -9.89 1.17 1.35
C ARG A 68 -9.79 2.65 1.01
N PHE A 69 -10.19 3.50 1.95
CA PHE A 69 -9.95 4.93 1.86
C PHE A 69 -8.45 5.28 1.96
N SER A 70 -8.06 6.23 1.12
CA SER A 70 -6.83 7.02 1.16
C SER A 70 -7.22 8.44 0.77
N ILE A 71 -6.76 9.45 1.50
CA ILE A 71 -7.24 10.85 1.41
C ILE A 71 -6.10 11.85 1.18
N ASP A 72 -4.89 11.33 1.00
CA ASP A 72 -3.65 12.09 0.89
C ASP A 72 -3.18 12.01 -0.57
N ILE A 73 -2.70 13.11 -1.13
CA ILE A 73 -2.04 13.12 -2.44
C ILE A 73 -0.53 13.05 -2.20
N ASP A 74 0.04 11.87 -2.47
CA ASP A 74 1.49 11.64 -2.40
C ASP A 74 2.11 11.89 -3.79
N ILE A 75 3.06 12.83 -3.91
CA ILE A 75 3.77 13.09 -5.18
C ILE A 75 5.30 13.10 -5.03
N ILE A 76 6.00 12.64 -6.07
CA ILE A 76 7.45 12.82 -6.23
C ILE A 76 7.70 13.93 -7.24
N ILE A 77 8.64 14.83 -6.95
CA ILE A 77 9.17 15.85 -7.86
C ILE A 77 10.68 15.62 -8.02
N GLU A 78 11.12 15.32 -9.24
CA GLU A 78 12.52 15.03 -9.57
C GLU A 78 13.38 16.31 -9.71
N LYS A 79 13.31 17.20 -8.72
CA LYS A 79 14.07 18.46 -8.60
C LYS A 79 14.45 18.68 -7.14
N ASN A 80 15.47 19.50 -6.86
CA ASN A 80 15.77 19.87 -5.48
C ASN A 80 14.63 20.74 -4.92
N LYS A 81 14.29 20.57 -3.63
CA LYS A 81 13.24 21.35 -2.95
C LYS A 81 13.38 22.88 -3.13
N LYS A 82 14.62 23.39 -3.17
CA LYS A 82 14.94 24.82 -3.38
C LYS A 82 14.69 25.35 -4.80
N ASP A 83 14.54 24.47 -5.79
CA ASP A 83 14.37 24.83 -7.21
C ASP A 83 12.89 24.83 -7.63
N VAL A 84 11.95 24.69 -6.67
CA VAL A 84 10.50 24.57 -6.90
C VAL A 84 9.75 25.43 -5.88
N ASP A 85 9.12 26.49 -6.36
CA ASP A 85 8.25 27.34 -5.55
C ASP A 85 6.84 26.72 -5.45
N LEU A 86 6.68 25.77 -4.52
CA LEU A 86 5.39 25.15 -4.25
C LEU A 86 4.35 26.14 -3.72
N ASP A 87 4.75 27.18 -2.98
CA ASP A 87 3.82 28.15 -2.42
C ASP A 87 3.20 29.02 -3.53
N ALA A 88 3.97 29.40 -4.56
CA ALA A 88 3.46 30.08 -5.75
C ALA A 88 2.61 29.15 -6.65
N ILE A 89 2.92 27.84 -6.71
CA ILE A 89 2.09 26.85 -7.42
C ILE A 89 0.75 26.67 -6.70
N LEU A 90 0.77 26.46 -5.38
CA LEU A 90 -0.42 26.23 -4.56
C LEU A 90 -1.29 27.49 -4.44
N SER A 91 -0.70 28.69 -4.42
CA SER A 91 -1.45 29.95 -4.53
C SER A 91 -2.29 29.99 -5.79
N ARG A 92 -1.69 29.72 -6.97
CA ARG A 92 -2.42 29.68 -8.25
C ARG A 92 -3.48 28.58 -8.29
N VAL A 93 -3.20 27.41 -7.71
CA VAL A 93 -4.19 26.32 -7.58
C VAL A 93 -5.39 26.76 -6.74
N VAL A 94 -5.18 27.46 -5.63
CA VAL A 94 -6.28 27.96 -4.78
C VAL A 94 -7.02 29.13 -5.45
N GLU A 95 -6.31 30.10 -6.04
CA GLU A 95 -6.90 31.26 -6.74
C GLU A 95 -7.78 30.85 -7.93
N ALA A 96 -7.40 29.80 -8.67
CA ALA A 96 -8.19 29.26 -9.77
C ALA A 96 -9.31 28.30 -9.31
N SER A 97 -9.33 27.89 -8.04
CA SER A 97 -10.26 26.89 -7.53
C SER A 97 -11.58 27.50 -7.07
N HIS A 98 -12.68 26.85 -7.45
CA HIS A 98 -14.00 27.12 -6.87
C HIS A 98 -14.30 26.26 -5.62
N VAL A 99 -13.32 25.45 -5.15
CA VAL A 99 -13.49 24.47 -4.07
C VAL A 99 -12.53 24.72 -2.90
N PHE A 100 -11.28 25.07 -3.19
CA PHE A 100 -10.26 25.31 -2.17
C PHE A 100 -10.22 26.78 -1.79
N ASN A 101 -10.08 27.06 -0.50
CA ASN A 101 -10.17 28.43 0.03
C ASN A 101 -8.82 28.97 0.52
N ARG A 102 -7.91 28.08 0.97
CA ARG A 102 -6.56 28.40 1.44
C ARG A 102 -5.69 27.14 1.51
N PHE A 103 -4.39 27.31 1.67
CA PHE A 103 -3.45 26.23 2.00
C PHE A 103 -2.54 26.63 3.18
N GLU A 104 -1.84 25.66 3.77
CA GLU A 104 -0.91 25.83 4.89
C GLU A 104 0.21 24.79 4.81
N GLU A 105 1.48 25.20 4.89
CA GLU A 105 2.59 24.25 5.06
C GLU A 105 2.57 23.68 6.49
N ASN A 106 2.33 22.38 6.58
CA ASN A 106 2.38 21.61 7.83
C ASN A 106 3.84 21.27 8.17
N LYS A 107 4.58 22.26 8.67
CA LYS A 107 5.99 22.11 9.07
C LYS A 107 6.14 21.05 10.16
N ARG A 108 6.59 19.85 9.76
CA ARG A 108 6.94 18.74 10.66
C ARG A 108 8.43 18.81 10.96
N ASN A 109 8.81 18.85 12.24
CA ASN A 109 10.20 18.70 12.67
C ASN A 109 10.62 17.22 12.49
N GLY A 110 11.03 16.86 11.28
CA GLY A 110 11.67 15.57 11.00
C GLY A 110 13.08 15.52 11.57
N SER A 111 13.48 14.36 12.10
CA SER A 111 14.83 14.13 12.64
C SER A 111 15.88 13.75 11.59
N ASN A 112 15.48 13.61 10.32
CA ASN A 112 16.27 13.02 9.24
C ASN A 112 16.16 13.91 8.00
N ASP A 113 17.24 14.05 7.23
CA ASP A 113 17.39 14.93 6.04
C ASP A 113 16.53 14.55 4.81
N VAL A 114 15.39 13.86 5.02
CA VAL A 114 14.51 13.43 3.93
C VAL A 114 13.87 14.68 3.30
N PRO A 115 14.06 14.93 1.98
CA PRO A 115 13.66 16.19 1.35
C PRO A 115 12.15 16.19 1.06
N LYS A 116 11.35 16.43 2.11
CA LYS A 116 9.88 16.41 2.06
C LYS A 116 9.26 17.79 2.29
N ALA A 117 8.03 17.96 1.80
CA ALA A 117 7.12 19.03 2.20
C ALA A 117 5.72 18.45 2.43
N HIS A 118 4.95 19.09 3.32
CA HIS A 118 3.63 18.63 3.72
C HIS A 118 2.69 19.82 3.73
N TYR A 119 1.57 19.74 3.04
CA TYR A 119 0.59 20.82 2.97
C TYR A 119 -0.80 20.32 3.37
N LYS A 120 -1.58 21.19 4.01
CA LYS A 120 -3.03 21.07 4.10
C LYS A 120 -3.66 22.01 3.08
N ILE A 121 -4.59 21.51 2.28
CA ILE A 121 -5.36 22.32 1.34
C ILE A 121 -6.81 22.30 1.81
N PHE A 122 -7.32 23.46 2.21
CA PHE A 122 -8.58 23.61 2.93
C PHE A 122 -9.74 23.90 1.99
N TYR A 123 -10.90 23.36 2.32
CA TYR A 123 -12.14 23.52 1.59
C TYR A 123 -13.33 23.60 2.58
N LYS A 124 -14.42 24.23 2.17
CA LYS A 124 -15.69 24.17 2.91
C LYS A 124 -16.43 22.86 2.60
N SER A 125 -16.75 22.10 3.66
CA SER A 125 -17.52 20.86 3.61
C SER A 125 -18.90 21.09 2.99
N ALA A 126 -19.28 20.21 2.07
CA ALA A 126 -20.62 20.19 1.49
C ALA A 126 -21.64 19.48 2.41
N LEU A 127 -21.18 18.74 3.42
CA LEU A 127 -22.02 17.93 4.31
C LEU A 127 -22.53 18.68 5.55
N ASP A 128 -21.72 19.61 6.06
CA ASP A 128 -21.96 20.28 7.34
C ASP A 128 -21.44 21.73 7.40
N GLU A 129 -21.04 22.29 6.25
CA GLU A 129 -20.47 23.64 6.11
C GLU A 129 -19.17 23.92 6.90
N SER A 130 -18.59 22.92 7.57
CA SER A 130 -17.34 23.07 8.34
C SER A 130 -16.11 23.26 7.45
N GLU A 131 -15.02 23.82 8.00
CA GLU A 131 -13.74 23.83 7.30
C GLU A 131 -13.06 22.46 7.45
N SER A 132 -12.74 21.84 6.32
CA SER A 132 -12.02 20.56 6.23
C SER A 132 -10.80 20.71 5.32
N TYR A 133 -9.98 19.68 5.22
CA TYR A 133 -8.78 19.67 4.37
C TYR A 133 -8.44 18.28 3.83
N VAL A 134 -7.72 18.30 2.71
CA VAL A 134 -6.94 17.19 2.17
C VAL A 134 -5.45 17.45 2.40
N LEU A 135 -4.63 16.39 2.38
CA LEU A 135 -3.18 16.50 2.51
C LEU A 135 -2.48 16.35 1.16
N LEU A 136 -1.39 17.09 0.99
CA LEU A 136 -0.43 16.94 -0.09
C LEU A 136 0.95 16.67 0.53
N ASP A 137 1.45 15.45 0.35
CA ASP A 137 2.76 15.02 0.82
C ASP A 137 3.69 14.95 -0.40
N VAL A 138 4.73 15.81 -0.41
CA VAL A 138 5.66 15.98 -1.54
C VAL A 138 7.04 15.47 -1.16
N LEU A 139 7.65 14.68 -2.04
CA LEU A 139 9.01 14.15 -1.92
C LEU A 139 9.89 14.64 -3.07
N PHE A 140 11.01 15.29 -2.74
CA PHE A 140 11.92 15.91 -3.69
C PHE A 140 13.16 15.05 -3.92
N GLU A 141 13.02 13.97 -4.68
CA GLU A 141 14.11 13.05 -5.02
C GLU A 141 13.92 12.50 -6.44
N LYS A 142 14.95 11.83 -6.98
CA LYS A 142 14.80 11.06 -8.22
C LYS A 142 13.92 9.84 -7.96
N SER A 143 13.00 9.56 -8.88
CA SER A 143 12.11 8.42 -8.79
C SER A 143 12.86 7.09 -8.81
N HIS A 144 12.48 6.19 -7.90
CA HIS A 144 12.99 4.83 -7.80
C HIS A 144 12.05 3.77 -8.41
N TYR A 145 10.96 4.19 -9.07
CA TYR A 145 10.05 3.29 -9.77
C TYR A 145 10.63 2.87 -11.12
N ALA A 146 10.62 1.57 -11.40
CA ALA A 146 11.13 1.03 -12.65
C ALA A 146 10.25 1.38 -13.87
N GLU A 147 8.93 1.50 -13.68
CA GLU A 147 7.96 1.76 -14.74
C GLU A 147 6.92 2.81 -14.31
N ILE A 148 6.80 3.87 -15.11
CA ILE A 148 5.78 4.92 -14.98
C ILE A 148 4.88 4.88 -16.20
N ILE A 149 3.57 4.90 -15.97
CA ILE A 149 2.52 4.97 -16.99
C ILE A 149 1.76 6.30 -16.88
N GLU A 150 1.00 6.64 -17.91
CA GLU A 150 0.01 7.72 -17.85
C GLU A 150 -1.39 7.11 -17.70
N LYS A 151 -2.20 7.68 -16.81
CA LYS A 151 -3.57 7.23 -16.52
C LYS A 151 -4.48 8.43 -16.37
N ASP A 152 -5.73 8.29 -16.79
CA ASP A 152 -6.76 9.30 -16.59
C ASP A 152 -7.03 9.51 -15.09
N ILE A 153 -7.22 10.77 -14.69
CA ILE A 153 -7.80 11.15 -13.39
C ILE A 153 -9.32 10.91 -13.50
N ASN A 154 -9.70 9.64 -13.54
CA ASN A 154 -11.05 9.15 -13.75
C ASN A 154 -11.28 7.91 -12.88
N CYS A 155 -12.30 7.95 -12.02
CA CYS A 155 -12.77 6.77 -11.28
C CYS A 155 -14.19 7.00 -10.76
N LYS A 156 -14.83 5.95 -10.21
CA LYS A 156 -16.22 5.92 -9.72
C LYS A 156 -16.58 6.93 -8.61
N PHE A 157 -15.63 7.74 -8.12
CA PHE A 157 -15.85 8.73 -7.06
C PHE A 157 -16.12 10.13 -7.62
N ILE A 158 -15.81 10.38 -8.89
CA ILE A 158 -15.92 11.70 -9.52
C ILE A 158 -16.85 11.64 -10.74
N ASP A 159 -17.61 12.70 -10.93
CA ASP A 159 -18.33 13.02 -12.16
C ASP A 159 -17.37 13.81 -13.05
N TYR A 160 -17.28 13.48 -14.34
CA TYR A 160 -16.27 14.08 -15.23
C TYR A 160 -16.76 14.22 -16.67
N GLU A 161 -16.14 15.17 -17.37
CA GLU A 161 -16.31 15.41 -18.81
C GLU A 161 -15.00 15.13 -19.55
N GLU A 162 -15.08 14.50 -20.72
CA GLU A 162 -13.92 14.24 -21.59
C GLU A 162 -13.47 15.53 -22.33
N PRO A 163 -12.15 15.74 -22.56
CA PRO A 163 -11.06 14.84 -22.22
C PRO A 163 -10.71 14.83 -20.72
N CYS A 164 -10.42 13.64 -20.21
CA CYS A 164 -9.78 13.43 -18.92
C CYS A 164 -8.39 14.09 -18.89
N ARG A 165 -7.96 14.51 -17.69
CA ARG A 165 -6.55 14.88 -17.45
C ARG A 165 -5.75 13.61 -17.18
N LEU A 166 -4.60 13.50 -17.83
CA LEU A 166 -3.63 12.43 -17.59
C LEU A 166 -2.71 12.79 -16.42
N VAL A 167 -2.34 11.79 -15.63
CA VAL A 167 -1.32 11.88 -14.60
C VAL A 167 -0.30 10.76 -14.74
N LYS A 168 0.98 11.07 -14.45
CA LYS A 168 2.05 10.08 -14.38
C LYS A 168 1.99 9.33 -13.06
N ILE A 169 1.91 8.01 -13.12
CA ILE A 169 1.70 7.11 -11.99
C ILE A 169 2.58 5.86 -12.17
N PRO A 170 3.18 5.29 -11.12
CA PRO A 170 3.85 3.99 -11.21
C PRO A 170 2.84 2.89 -11.51
N ASN A 171 3.25 1.85 -12.24
CA ASN A 171 2.37 0.71 -12.51
C ASN A 171 2.07 -0.11 -11.23
N ILE A 172 1.16 -1.08 -11.33
CA ILE A 172 0.73 -1.94 -10.20
C ILE A 172 1.94 -2.65 -9.54
N ASP A 173 2.86 -3.17 -10.33
CA ASP A 173 4.04 -3.89 -9.86
C ASP A 173 5.01 -2.99 -9.08
N CYS A 174 5.20 -1.75 -9.56
CA CYS A 174 5.99 -0.71 -8.92
C CYS A 174 5.38 -0.27 -7.57
N ILE A 175 4.06 -0.04 -7.52
CA ILE A 175 3.40 0.30 -6.26
C ILE A 175 3.44 -0.89 -5.28
N LEU A 176 3.37 -2.14 -5.76
CA LEU A 176 3.53 -3.32 -4.90
C LEU A 176 4.91 -3.38 -4.25
N GLY A 177 6.00 -3.12 -4.98
CA GLY A 177 7.36 -3.09 -4.42
C GLY A 177 7.56 -1.99 -3.35
N ASP A 178 7.04 -0.79 -3.59
CA ASP A 178 7.03 0.32 -2.64
C ASP A 178 6.19 -0.01 -1.38
N LYS A 179 4.98 -0.55 -1.56
CA LYS A 179 4.10 -0.97 -0.45
C LYS A 179 4.68 -2.10 0.38
N LEU A 180 5.37 -3.03 -0.26
CA LEU A 180 6.07 -4.13 0.40
C LEU A 180 7.24 -3.59 1.26
N THR A 181 8.00 -2.62 0.76
CA THR A 181 9.06 -1.91 1.51
C THR A 181 8.53 -1.27 2.80
N ALA A 182 7.30 -0.72 2.77
CA ALA A 182 6.67 -0.13 3.95
C ALA A 182 6.08 -1.16 4.95
N TYR A 183 5.99 -2.44 4.60
CA TYR A 183 5.44 -3.53 5.41
C TYR A 183 6.51 -4.32 6.22
N ALA A 184 7.60 -3.65 6.60
CA ALA A 184 8.71 -4.26 7.34
C ALA A 184 8.99 -3.51 8.67
N PRO A 185 8.23 -3.74 9.75
CA PRO A 185 8.23 -2.89 10.94
C PRO A 185 9.55 -2.80 11.72
N ASN A 186 10.42 -3.80 11.65
CA ASN A 186 11.72 -3.79 12.34
C ASN A 186 12.84 -3.15 11.50
N THR A 187 12.57 -2.86 10.21
CA THR A 187 13.55 -2.36 9.24
C THR A 187 13.07 -1.06 8.57
N THR A 188 12.55 -1.11 7.34
CA THR A 188 12.15 0.06 6.51
C THR A 188 10.73 0.55 6.76
N GLY A 189 9.89 -0.23 7.42
CA GLY A 189 8.49 0.08 7.73
C GLY A 189 8.29 0.92 8.99
N ILE A 190 7.04 1.03 9.43
CA ILE A 190 6.69 1.77 10.66
C ILE A 190 6.94 0.87 11.89
N PRO A 191 7.75 1.29 12.87
CA PRO A 191 8.04 0.46 14.04
C PRO A 191 6.83 0.16 14.92
N TYR A 192 6.87 -1.03 15.52
CA TYR A 192 5.92 -1.45 16.56
C TYR A 192 5.91 -0.48 17.75
N GLY A 193 4.77 -0.41 18.45
CA GLY A 193 4.62 0.40 19.66
C GLY A 193 4.60 1.92 19.43
N LYS A 194 4.58 2.40 18.18
CA LYS A 194 4.50 3.83 17.83
C LYS A 194 3.06 4.36 17.73
N ASN A 195 2.06 3.61 18.18
CA ASN A 195 0.62 3.90 18.02
C ASN A 195 0.18 4.06 16.55
N LYS A 196 0.87 3.38 15.64
CA LYS A 196 0.68 3.43 14.18
C LYS A 196 0.38 2.05 13.59
N GLU A 197 -0.16 1.14 14.40
CA GLU A 197 -0.45 -0.25 14.02
C GLU A 197 -1.48 -0.34 12.88
N LEU A 198 -2.35 0.67 12.77
CA LEU A 198 -3.26 0.85 11.62
C LEU A 198 -2.50 1.01 10.30
N GLU A 199 -1.39 1.76 10.30
CA GLU A 199 -0.62 2.04 9.09
C GLU A 199 0.14 0.80 8.61
N ILE A 200 0.67 -0.03 9.51
CA ILE A 200 1.27 -1.32 9.18
C ILE A 200 0.24 -2.23 8.47
N ILE A 201 -0.98 -2.32 9.01
CA ILE A 201 -2.03 -3.16 8.43
C ILE A 201 -2.61 -2.56 7.14
N LYS A 202 -2.56 -1.24 6.94
CA LYS A 202 -2.87 -0.60 5.65
C LYS A 202 -1.89 -1.05 4.56
N GLN A 203 -0.58 -1.12 4.85
CA GLN A 203 0.38 -1.62 3.86
C GLN A 203 0.11 -3.10 3.54
N LEU A 204 -0.08 -3.95 4.56
CA LEU A 204 -0.45 -5.36 4.37
C LEU A 204 -1.69 -5.56 3.48
N PHE A 205 -2.71 -4.75 3.72
CA PHE A 205 -3.95 -4.80 2.94
C PHE A 205 -3.70 -4.37 1.48
N ASP A 206 -2.95 -3.28 1.25
CA ASP A 206 -2.61 -2.82 -0.10
C ASP A 206 -1.78 -3.88 -0.84
N VAL A 207 -0.72 -4.42 -0.20
CA VAL A 207 0.13 -5.51 -0.71
C VAL A 207 -0.70 -6.71 -1.16
N ALA A 208 -1.71 -7.13 -0.39
CA ALA A 208 -2.54 -8.28 -0.75
C ALA A 208 -3.42 -8.04 -1.98
N ASN A 209 -4.05 -6.87 -2.10
CA ASN A 209 -4.88 -6.54 -3.28
C ASN A 209 -4.02 -6.32 -4.54
N LEU A 210 -2.83 -5.73 -4.38
CA LEU A 210 -1.85 -5.54 -5.45
C LEU A 210 -1.24 -6.88 -5.90
N PHE A 211 -0.92 -7.80 -4.98
CA PHE A 211 -0.44 -9.14 -5.30
C PHE A 211 -1.40 -9.91 -6.21
N ASP A 212 -2.71 -9.72 -6.05
CA ASP A 212 -3.75 -10.36 -6.88
C ASP A 212 -3.84 -9.78 -8.31
N ARG A 213 -3.19 -8.62 -8.55
CA ARG A 213 -3.21 -7.89 -9.83
C ARG A 213 -1.83 -7.72 -10.47
N MET A 214 -0.75 -8.05 -9.75
CA MET A 214 0.62 -7.96 -10.27
C MET A 214 0.85 -8.92 -11.44
N GLU A 215 1.61 -8.47 -12.43
CA GLU A 215 1.93 -9.24 -13.64
C GLU A 215 3.42 -9.56 -13.73
N ASN A 216 4.30 -8.63 -13.35
CA ASN A 216 5.75 -8.78 -13.49
C ASN A 216 6.49 -8.69 -12.14
N ILE A 217 6.74 -9.85 -11.51
CA ILE A 217 7.49 -9.93 -10.25
C ILE A 217 8.93 -9.40 -10.33
N LYS A 218 9.54 -9.36 -11.53
CA LYS A 218 10.84 -8.72 -11.70
C LYS A 218 10.76 -7.21 -11.45
N VAL A 219 9.72 -6.55 -11.95
CA VAL A 219 9.46 -5.11 -11.72
C VAL A 219 9.16 -4.85 -10.24
N VAL A 220 8.38 -5.72 -9.58
CA VAL A 220 8.15 -5.67 -8.13
C VAL A 220 9.47 -5.76 -7.37
N GLY A 221 10.29 -6.76 -7.68
CA GLY A 221 11.55 -7.04 -6.98
C GLY A 221 12.64 -5.99 -7.21
N ASP A 222 12.75 -5.45 -8.42
CA ASP A 222 13.71 -4.38 -8.74
C ASP A 222 13.31 -3.06 -8.08
N THR A 223 12.03 -2.69 -8.14
CA THR A 223 11.50 -1.51 -7.44
C THR A 223 11.67 -1.64 -5.93
N PHE A 224 11.35 -2.80 -5.35
CA PHE A 224 11.54 -3.08 -3.93
C PHE A 224 13.00 -2.87 -3.49
N LYS A 225 13.98 -3.41 -4.23
CA LYS A 225 15.41 -3.26 -3.90
C LYS A 225 15.85 -1.79 -3.90
N MET A 226 15.42 -1.02 -4.90
CA MET A 226 15.74 0.41 -5.00
C MET A 226 15.12 1.22 -3.85
N MET A 227 13.84 0.99 -3.54
CA MET A 227 13.14 1.64 -2.43
C MET A 227 13.75 1.29 -1.07
N VAL A 228 14.09 0.01 -0.84
CA VAL A 228 14.74 -0.44 0.39
C VAL A 228 16.09 0.23 0.58
N GLN A 229 16.93 0.29 -0.46
CA GLN A 229 18.24 0.94 -0.36
C GLN A 229 18.08 2.41 0.10
N GLN A 230 17.11 3.13 -0.47
CA GLN A 230 16.85 4.53 -0.10
C GLN A 230 16.29 4.68 1.33
N GLU A 231 15.35 3.82 1.76
CA GLU A 231 14.77 3.86 3.10
C GLU A 231 15.75 3.43 4.20
N LEU A 232 16.68 2.50 3.94
CA LEU A 232 17.73 2.12 4.88
C LEU A 232 18.75 3.26 5.05
N MET A 233 19.17 3.93 3.97
CA MET A 233 20.01 5.14 4.05
C MET A 233 19.30 6.25 4.85
N TYR A 234 18.01 6.50 4.61
CA TYR A 234 17.23 7.47 5.38
C TYR A 234 17.10 7.11 6.88
N ARG A 235 17.41 5.87 7.29
CA ARG A 235 17.37 5.40 8.67
C ARG A 235 18.76 5.23 9.31
N GLY A 236 19.84 5.39 8.54
CA GLY A 236 21.20 5.09 9.00
C GLY A 236 21.42 3.61 9.34
N MET A 237 20.75 2.71 8.61
CA MET A 237 20.81 1.26 8.81
C MET A 237 21.76 0.60 7.81
N ASP A 238 23.01 1.05 7.77
CA ASP A 238 23.99 0.69 6.74
C ASP A 238 24.41 -0.81 6.77
N ASP A 239 24.24 -1.47 7.93
CA ASP A 239 24.50 -2.91 8.10
C ASP A 239 23.37 -3.81 7.54
N TYR A 240 22.24 -3.24 7.10
CA TYR A 240 21.07 -3.97 6.61
C TYR A 240 21.02 -4.01 5.08
N THR A 241 20.42 -5.08 4.56
CA THR A 241 20.21 -5.28 3.13
C THR A 241 18.73 -5.51 2.80
N TYR A 242 18.41 -5.58 1.51
CA TYR A 242 17.07 -5.96 1.07
C TYR A 242 16.67 -7.39 1.49
N ILE A 243 17.62 -8.26 1.84
CA ILE A 243 17.33 -9.60 2.36
C ILE A 243 16.74 -9.51 3.76
N ASP A 244 17.32 -8.68 4.62
CA ASP A 244 16.88 -8.47 6.01
C ASP A 244 15.46 -7.88 6.07
N VAL A 245 15.13 -6.98 5.15
CA VAL A 245 13.77 -6.44 4.99
C VAL A 245 12.78 -7.52 4.56
N LEU A 246 13.16 -8.42 3.64
CA LEU A 246 12.31 -9.54 3.20
C LEU A 246 12.08 -10.57 4.33
N ASP A 247 13.07 -10.77 5.19
CA ASP A 247 12.94 -11.62 6.39
C ASP A 247 12.05 -10.96 7.45
N ASP A 248 12.12 -9.65 7.64
CA ASP A 248 11.22 -8.88 8.52
C ASP A 248 9.76 -8.93 8.03
N ILE A 249 9.53 -8.80 6.72
CA ILE A 249 8.21 -9.00 6.08
C ILE A 249 7.70 -10.43 6.32
N PHE A 250 8.55 -11.44 6.10
CA PHE A 250 8.18 -12.83 6.30
C PHE A 250 7.83 -13.13 7.76
N LEU A 251 8.67 -12.66 8.70
CA LEU A 251 8.45 -12.81 10.14
C LEU A 251 7.17 -12.10 10.58
N THR A 252 6.96 -10.84 10.17
CA THR A 252 5.74 -10.08 10.46
C THR A 252 4.50 -10.79 9.94
N SER A 253 4.57 -11.36 8.74
CA SER A 253 3.49 -12.17 8.15
C SER A 253 3.24 -13.45 8.95
N LYS A 254 4.31 -14.14 9.38
CA LYS A 254 4.26 -15.37 10.18
C LYS A 254 3.62 -15.12 11.55
N ILE A 255 3.91 -14.01 12.20
CA ILE A 255 3.28 -13.60 13.48
C ILE A 255 1.75 -13.48 13.33
N ILE A 256 1.28 -12.91 12.21
CA ILE A 256 -0.16 -12.84 11.90
C ILE A 256 -0.73 -14.24 11.63
N GLY A 257 -0.05 -15.07 10.82
CA GLY A 257 -0.45 -16.45 10.50
C GLY A 257 -0.53 -17.37 11.72
N GLU A 258 0.40 -17.22 12.67
CA GLU A 258 0.46 -17.98 13.92
C GLU A 258 -0.56 -17.51 14.97
N ARG A 259 -1.15 -16.33 14.79
CA ARG A 259 -2.25 -15.80 15.63
C ARG A 259 -1.92 -15.76 17.13
N GLY A 260 -0.71 -15.29 17.46
CA GLY A 260 -0.25 -15.13 18.84
C GLY A 260 0.31 -16.39 19.49
N ARG A 261 0.57 -17.46 18.73
CA ARG A 261 1.36 -18.62 19.20
C ARG A 261 2.87 -18.35 19.25
N ILE A 262 3.34 -17.33 18.52
CA ILE A 262 4.67 -16.73 18.60
C ILE A 262 4.49 -15.21 18.80
N GLU A 263 5.53 -14.51 19.30
CA GLU A 263 5.59 -13.05 19.41
C GLU A 263 4.27 -12.40 19.88
N LYS A 264 3.75 -12.89 21.01
CA LYS A 264 2.38 -12.62 21.44
C LYS A 264 2.07 -11.11 21.57
N GLU A 265 3.01 -10.34 22.13
CA GLU A 265 2.87 -8.89 22.31
C GLU A 265 2.83 -8.16 20.96
N THR A 266 3.73 -8.52 20.04
CA THR A 266 3.74 -8.03 18.65
C THR A 266 2.44 -8.40 17.91
N PHE A 267 1.91 -9.60 18.12
CA PHE A 267 0.62 -10.00 17.59
C PHE A 267 -0.55 -9.18 18.15
N GLU A 268 -0.53 -8.82 19.44
CA GLU A 268 -1.58 -7.97 20.05
C GLU A 268 -1.57 -6.54 19.47
N LEU A 269 -0.40 -5.99 19.14
CA LEU A 269 -0.26 -4.74 18.38
C LEU A 269 -0.85 -4.87 16.96
N LEU A 270 -0.45 -5.89 16.20
CA LEU A 270 -0.97 -6.15 14.85
C LEU A 270 -2.48 -6.39 14.86
N GLN A 271 -3.01 -7.12 15.85
CA GLN A 271 -4.44 -7.33 16.05
C GLN A 271 -5.19 -6.02 16.33
N THR A 272 -4.56 -5.06 17.02
CA THR A 272 -5.12 -3.72 17.23
C THR A 272 -5.23 -2.95 15.91
N GLY A 273 -4.22 -3.03 15.03
CA GLY A 273 -4.29 -2.52 13.66
C GLY A 273 -5.43 -3.15 12.85
N ILE A 274 -5.57 -4.49 12.90
CA ILE A 274 -6.63 -5.24 12.20
C ILE A 274 -8.03 -4.84 12.69
N LYS A 275 -8.21 -4.58 13.99
CA LYS A 275 -9.49 -4.07 14.53
C LYS A 275 -9.81 -2.66 14.03
N ARG A 276 -8.81 -1.77 13.95
CA ARG A 276 -8.98 -0.36 13.51
C ARG A 276 -9.25 -0.23 12.01
N ILE A 277 -8.55 -1.00 11.16
CA ILE A 277 -8.65 -0.85 9.69
C ILE A 277 -10.04 -1.17 9.13
N LYS A 278 -10.86 -1.96 9.84
CA LYS A 278 -12.23 -2.34 9.45
C LYS A 278 -13.12 -1.13 9.11
N ASN A 279 -12.88 0.05 9.71
CA ASN A 279 -13.65 1.25 9.40
C ASN A 279 -13.23 1.94 8.09
N TYR A 280 -12.05 1.63 7.55
CA TYR A 280 -11.50 2.21 6.32
C TYR A 280 -11.68 1.30 5.10
N ILE A 281 -11.97 0.00 5.29
CA ILE A 281 -12.15 -0.99 4.22
C ILE A 281 -13.64 -1.18 3.90
N PHE A 282 -13.99 -0.92 2.64
CA PHE A 282 -15.36 -1.06 2.13
C PHE A 282 -15.48 -2.08 0.98
N SER A 283 -14.40 -2.75 0.53
CA SER A 283 -14.52 -3.96 -0.31
C SER A 283 -14.97 -5.16 0.54
N ILE A 284 -14.07 -5.74 1.35
CA ILE A 284 -14.34 -6.94 2.18
C ILE A 284 -14.46 -6.65 3.70
N ASN A 285 -15.25 -7.46 4.44
CA ASN A 285 -15.26 -7.41 5.91
C ASN A 285 -13.91 -7.90 6.46
N TYR A 286 -12.98 -6.98 6.69
CA TYR A 286 -11.62 -7.31 7.10
C TYR A 286 -11.57 -7.69 8.58
N ILE A 287 -11.23 -8.95 8.83
CA ILE A 287 -11.11 -9.60 10.15
C ILE A 287 -9.77 -10.34 10.22
N ALA A 288 -9.43 -10.90 11.39
CA ALA A 288 -8.18 -11.65 11.58
C ALA A 288 -7.94 -12.74 10.51
N ASP A 289 -8.98 -13.43 10.06
CA ASP A 289 -8.87 -14.48 9.04
C ASP A 289 -8.46 -13.91 7.67
N ARG A 290 -8.95 -12.71 7.31
CA ARG A 290 -8.54 -11.99 6.09
C ARG A 290 -7.14 -11.38 6.21
N ALA A 291 -6.72 -11.02 7.41
CA ALA A 291 -5.34 -10.63 7.67
C ALA A 291 -4.37 -11.81 7.53
N VAL A 292 -4.78 -13.04 7.89
CA VAL A 292 -3.99 -14.26 7.64
C VAL A 292 -3.84 -14.54 6.14
N ASN A 293 -4.89 -14.33 5.33
CA ASN A 293 -4.81 -14.41 3.87
C ASN A 293 -3.84 -13.35 3.30
N SER A 294 -4.00 -12.10 3.70
CA SER A 294 -3.11 -11.01 3.27
C SER A 294 -1.64 -11.28 3.64
N ALA A 295 -1.40 -11.78 4.86
CA ALA A 295 -0.08 -12.15 5.34
C ALA A 295 0.53 -13.32 4.56
N SER A 296 -0.27 -14.31 4.16
CA SER A 296 0.23 -15.43 3.33
C SER A 296 0.72 -14.97 1.96
N LYS A 297 0.07 -13.96 1.36
CA LYS A 297 0.47 -13.35 0.07
C LYS A 297 1.77 -12.56 0.22
N ALA A 298 1.88 -11.75 1.27
CA ALA A 298 3.10 -10.99 1.57
C ALA A 298 4.30 -11.89 1.91
N ALA A 299 4.10 -12.96 2.69
CA ALA A 299 5.11 -13.96 3.00
C ALA A 299 5.60 -14.70 1.74
N TYR A 300 4.67 -15.13 0.88
CA TYR A 300 5.03 -15.83 -0.34
C TYR A 300 5.79 -14.91 -1.30
N LEU A 301 5.30 -13.68 -1.50
CA LEU A 301 5.97 -12.67 -2.31
C LEU A 301 7.39 -12.34 -1.80
N SER A 302 7.59 -12.24 -0.49
CA SER A 302 8.91 -11.90 0.05
C SER A 302 9.93 -13.02 -0.21
N LEU A 303 9.52 -14.28 -0.14
CA LEU A 303 10.39 -15.42 -0.48
C LEU A 303 10.67 -15.53 -1.98
N LEU A 304 9.67 -15.28 -2.84
CA LEU A 304 9.88 -15.25 -4.29
C LEU A 304 10.94 -14.20 -4.68
N ILE A 305 10.84 -12.98 -4.13
CA ILE A 305 11.83 -11.91 -4.37
C ILE A 305 13.19 -12.27 -3.76
N LYS A 306 13.22 -12.82 -2.54
CA LYS A 306 14.47 -13.20 -1.83
C LYS A 306 15.30 -14.22 -2.60
N TYR A 307 14.64 -15.21 -3.22
CA TYR A 307 15.30 -16.28 -3.96
C TYR A 307 15.26 -16.12 -5.50
N GLY A 308 14.78 -14.98 -6.01
CA GLY A 308 14.77 -14.67 -7.44
C GLY A 308 13.81 -15.53 -8.28
N ILE A 309 12.79 -16.12 -7.65
CA ILE A 309 11.84 -17.03 -8.29
C ILE A 309 10.86 -16.21 -9.12
N SER A 310 10.91 -16.38 -10.45
CA SER A 310 10.08 -15.63 -11.39
C SER A 310 8.74 -16.31 -11.74
N ASP A 311 8.61 -17.62 -11.49
CA ASP A 311 7.36 -18.37 -11.71
C ASP A 311 6.44 -18.26 -10.49
N ILE A 312 5.29 -17.60 -10.67
CA ILE A 312 4.37 -17.28 -9.58
C ILE A 312 3.21 -18.27 -9.58
N GLN A 313 3.30 -19.30 -8.77
CA GLN A 313 2.20 -20.24 -8.57
C GLN A 313 1.02 -19.53 -7.87
N ARG A 314 -0.12 -19.39 -8.56
CA ARG A 314 -1.35 -18.76 -8.06
C ARG A 314 -2.31 -19.80 -7.48
N PHE A 315 -3.12 -19.39 -6.50
CA PHE A 315 -4.19 -20.24 -5.99
C PHE A 315 -5.33 -20.34 -7.00
N ASP A 316 -5.74 -21.56 -7.33
CA ASP A 316 -6.96 -21.86 -8.06
C ASP A 316 -7.88 -22.78 -7.23
N LYS A 317 -9.20 -22.58 -7.35
CA LYS A 317 -10.21 -23.30 -6.55
C LYS A 317 -10.33 -24.79 -6.89
N THR A 318 -9.77 -25.24 -8.01
CA THR A 318 -9.74 -26.65 -8.43
C THR A 318 -8.59 -27.45 -7.82
N ILE A 319 -7.62 -26.79 -7.18
CA ILE A 319 -6.45 -27.45 -6.56
C ILE A 319 -6.89 -28.30 -5.36
N ASP A 320 -6.54 -29.59 -5.37
CA ASP A 320 -6.78 -30.46 -4.21
C ASP A 320 -5.76 -30.20 -3.09
N LEU A 321 -6.11 -29.26 -2.20
CA LEU A 321 -5.31 -28.90 -1.03
C LEU A 321 -5.04 -30.08 -0.07
N ARG A 322 -5.75 -31.21 -0.18
CA ARG A 322 -5.47 -32.41 0.63
C ARG A 322 -4.15 -33.07 0.23
N MET A 323 -3.69 -32.87 -1.01
CA MET A 323 -2.39 -33.33 -1.49
C MET A 323 -1.24 -32.41 -1.03
N LEU A 324 -1.53 -31.13 -0.78
CA LEU A 324 -0.55 -30.15 -0.32
C LEU A 324 -0.36 -30.27 1.20
N VAL A 325 0.66 -30.98 1.65
CA VAL A 325 0.89 -31.27 3.08
C VAL A 325 2.15 -30.58 3.58
N ILE A 326 1.98 -29.59 4.46
CA ILE A 326 3.09 -28.99 5.24
C ILE A 326 3.68 -30.07 6.15
N LYS A 327 4.91 -30.52 5.83
CA LYS A 327 5.67 -31.53 6.61
C LYS A 327 6.55 -30.89 7.67
N ASN A 328 7.10 -29.70 7.40
CA ASN A 328 8.00 -28.99 8.31
C ASN A 328 7.34 -28.82 9.71
N PRO A 329 7.95 -29.35 10.79
CA PRO A 329 7.34 -29.35 12.12
C PRO A 329 7.03 -27.96 12.67
N GLU A 330 7.85 -26.96 12.34
CA GLU A 330 7.71 -25.57 12.79
C GLU A 330 6.38 -24.96 12.32
N TYR A 331 6.04 -25.19 11.04
CA TYR A 331 4.86 -24.63 10.40
C TYR A 331 3.64 -25.55 10.41
N LYS A 332 3.73 -26.72 11.06
CA LYS A 332 2.67 -27.75 11.08
C LYS A 332 1.31 -27.23 11.56
N LYS A 333 1.28 -26.14 12.34
CA LYS A 333 0.04 -25.48 12.80
C LYS A 333 -0.72 -24.78 11.68
N PHE A 334 -0.08 -24.34 10.59
CA PHE A 334 -0.75 -23.72 9.44
C PHE A 334 -1.73 -24.65 8.73
N LYS A 335 -1.67 -25.98 8.95
CA LYS A 335 -2.73 -26.92 8.53
C LYS A 335 -4.13 -26.54 9.03
N THR A 336 -4.26 -25.76 10.11
CA THR A 336 -5.58 -25.28 10.56
C THR A 336 -6.17 -24.20 9.65
N ILE A 337 -5.33 -23.46 8.89
CA ILE A 337 -5.75 -22.36 8.02
C ILE A 337 -6.64 -22.87 6.88
N MET A 338 -6.32 -24.05 6.33
CA MET A 338 -7.07 -24.75 5.27
C MET A 338 -8.58 -24.88 5.57
N LYS A 339 -8.98 -24.88 6.85
CA LYS A 339 -10.39 -24.98 7.26
C LYS A 339 -11.20 -23.69 7.08
N PHE A 340 -10.56 -22.52 7.13
CA PHE A 340 -11.25 -21.22 7.11
C PHE A 340 -10.85 -20.34 5.93
N ASP A 341 -9.64 -20.48 5.41
CA ASP A 341 -9.18 -19.77 4.22
C ASP A 341 -8.26 -20.69 3.36
N PRO A 342 -8.83 -21.40 2.37
CA PRO A 342 -8.10 -22.32 1.48
C PRO A 342 -6.96 -21.65 0.70
N GLU A 343 -7.17 -20.42 0.26
CA GLU A 343 -6.19 -19.61 -0.48
C GLU A 343 -5.00 -19.27 0.42
N ALA A 344 -5.26 -18.83 1.66
CA ALA A 344 -4.20 -18.54 2.62
C ALA A 344 -3.35 -19.78 2.94
N TYR A 345 -3.98 -20.96 3.00
CA TYR A 345 -3.25 -22.22 3.19
C TYR A 345 -2.35 -22.55 2.00
N PHE A 346 -2.81 -22.32 0.77
CA PHE A 346 -2.02 -22.54 -0.44
C PHE A 346 -0.75 -21.68 -0.45
N TYR A 347 -0.85 -20.37 -0.20
CA TYR A 347 0.33 -19.49 -0.20
C TYR A 347 1.28 -19.76 0.96
N TRP A 348 0.76 -20.17 2.14
CA TRP A 348 1.62 -20.67 3.22
C TRP A 348 2.33 -21.96 2.85
N TYR A 349 1.64 -22.92 2.23
CA TYR A 349 2.26 -24.16 1.73
C TYR A 349 3.37 -23.85 0.71
N LYS A 350 3.12 -22.96 -0.26
CA LYS A 350 4.12 -22.54 -1.26
C LYS A 350 5.31 -21.79 -0.65
N SER A 351 5.07 -20.98 0.38
CA SER A 351 6.15 -20.34 1.14
C SER A 351 7.08 -21.37 1.81
N ILE A 352 6.51 -22.41 2.41
CA ILE A 352 7.27 -23.45 3.11
C ILE A 352 7.94 -24.41 2.13
N GLU A 353 7.32 -24.68 0.97
CA GLU A 353 7.92 -25.45 -0.12
C GLU A 353 9.23 -24.79 -0.62
N ILE A 354 9.26 -23.45 -0.73
CA ILE A 354 10.48 -22.69 -1.04
C ILE A 354 11.52 -22.81 0.10
N LEU A 355 11.11 -22.59 1.36
CA LEU A 355 12.03 -22.67 2.50
C LEU A 355 12.67 -24.05 2.64
N ASP A 356 11.88 -25.12 2.56
CA ASP A 356 12.37 -26.49 2.63
C ASP A 356 13.39 -26.75 1.48
N GLN A 357 13.09 -26.34 0.23
CA GLN A 357 14.01 -26.50 -0.92
C GLN A 357 15.34 -25.77 -0.73
N GLU A 358 15.32 -24.54 -0.21
CA GLU A 358 16.51 -23.73 0.04
C GLU A 358 17.34 -24.24 1.23
N GLU A 359 16.70 -24.77 2.27
CA GLU A 359 17.41 -25.47 3.35
C GLU A 359 18.08 -26.76 2.87
N PHE A 360 17.43 -27.54 2.00
CA PHE A 360 18.03 -28.74 1.42
C PHE A 360 19.23 -28.40 0.51
N SER A 361 19.12 -27.36 -0.32
CA SER A 361 20.18 -26.91 -1.22
C SER A 361 21.43 -26.38 -0.50
N LYS A 362 21.29 -25.93 0.76
CA LYS A 362 22.40 -25.45 1.62
C LYS A 362 23.10 -26.55 2.41
N ARG A 363 22.59 -27.79 2.41
CA ARG A 363 23.27 -28.91 3.09
C ARG A 363 24.49 -29.33 2.26
N PRO A 364 25.71 -29.39 2.83
CA PRO A 364 26.86 -29.89 2.10
C PRO A 364 26.59 -31.32 1.66
N ILE A 365 26.83 -31.62 0.37
CA ILE A 365 26.76 -32.98 -0.16
C ILE A 365 27.81 -33.78 0.61
N SER A 366 27.36 -34.62 1.55
CA SER A 366 28.22 -35.60 2.19
C SER A 366 28.69 -36.54 1.08
N ARG A 367 29.96 -36.40 0.68
CA ARG A 367 30.61 -37.40 -0.17
C ARG A 367 30.46 -38.74 0.55
N SER A 368 29.63 -39.62 0.00
CA SER A 368 29.62 -41.01 0.37
C SER A 368 31.00 -41.56 0.06
N ASN A 369 31.76 -41.91 1.09
CA ASN A 369 32.95 -42.73 0.93
C ASN A 369 32.48 -44.09 0.45
N GLU A 370 32.56 -44.32 -0.86
CA GLU A 370 32.60 -45.68 -1.40
C GLU A 370 33.98 -46.25 -1.06
N ASN A 371 33.98 -47.35 -0.29
CA ASN A 371 35.12 -48.23 -0.06
C ASN A 371 35.15 -49.32 -1.15
#